data_AF-A0A7S0B224-F1
#
_entry.id   AF-A0A7S0B224-F1
#
_cell.length_a   1.000
_cell.length_b   1.000
_cell.length_c   1.000
_cell.angle_alpha   90.00
_cell.angle_beta   90.00
_cell.angle_gamma   90.00
#
_symmetry.space_group_name_H-M   'P 1'
#
loop_
_entity.id
_entity.type
_entity.pdbx_description
1 polymer ?
#
loop_
_entity_poly.entity_id
_entity_poly.type
_entity_poly.pdbx_seq_one_letter_code
_entity_poly.pdbx_strand_id
1 'polypeptide(L)'
;WLKDLWHLVGPRTLQELPRAMAPRVALGPRWAEVCKAGSRFRWAHNGTQGNGYVELLDDGRLQTSWRLGSWQVHSFDPDVVEMTFGGICHTCRIQESGSFIVEARASTSGRAVRQVASR
;
A
#
# COMPACT_ATOMS: atom_id res chain seq x y z
N TRP A 1 5.26 12.33 41.80
CA TRP A 1 4.24 12.81 40.85
C TRP A 1 4.87 12.90 39.47
N LEU A 2 4.28 12.22 38.47
CA LEU A 2 4.79 11.91 37.11
C LEU A 2 5.72 10.70 36.97
N LYS A 3 5.21 9.54 37.38
CA LYS A 3 5.52 8.22 36.83
C LYS A 3 4.15 7.54 36.67
N ASP A 4 3.98 6.63 35.72
CA ASP A 4 2.72 5.86 35.50
C ASP A 4 1.69 6.43 34.52
N LEU A 5 2.12 6.70 33.28
CA LEU A 5 1.23 6.74 32.11
C LEU A 5 1.63 5.76 31.00
N TRP A 6 2.33 4.67 31.35
CA TRP A 6 2.71 3.59 30.41
C TRP A 6 1.76 2.38 30.42
N HIS A 7 0.71 2.36 31.26
CA HIS A 7 -0.16 1.19 31.44
C HIS A 7 -1.52 1.25 30.71
N LEU A 8 -1.82 2.30 29.93
CA LEU A 8 -3.09 2.40 29.20
C LEU A 8 -3.01 2.07 27.71
N VAL A 9 -1.83 1.69 27.21
CA VAL A 9 -1.67 1.14 25.86
C VAL A 9 -1.47 -0.36 25.98
N GLY A 10 -2.55 -1.07 26.35
CA GLY A 10 -2.61 -2.51 26.14
C GLY A 10 -2.35 -2.85 24.67
N PRO A 11 -1.97 -4.09 24.34
CA PRO A 11 -1.77 -4.50 22.96
C PRO A 11 -3.13 -4.37 22.24
N ARG A 12 -3.35 -3.24 21.57
CA ARG A 12 -4.52 -3.03 20.74
C ARG A 12 -4.42 -4.06 19.63
N THR A 13 -5.26 -5.07 19.75
CA THR A 13 -5.64 -5.97 18.68
C THR A 13 -5.81 -5.14 17.41
N LEU A 14 -4.98 -5.40 16.40
CA LEU A 14 -5.05 -4.79 15.07
C LEU A 14 -6.26 -5.34 14.28
N GLN A 15 -7.40 -5.47 14.94
CA GLN A 15 -8.64 -5.92 14.34
C GLN A 15 -9.70 -4.86 14.55
N GLU A 16 -10.12 -4.30 13.42
CA GLU A 16 -11.44 -3.72 13.20
C GLU A 16 -11.67 -2.33 13.79
N LEU A 17 -10.81 -1.37 13.41
CA LEU A 17 -11.39 -0.09 13.02
C LEU A 17 -12.32 -0.39 11.83
N PRO A 18 -13.56 0.12 11.77
CA PRO A 18 -14.35 0.03 10.55
C PRO A 18 -13.44 0.57 9.45
N ARG A 19 -13.19 -0.23 8.41
CA ARG A 19 -12.37 0.17 7.25
C ARG A 19 -13.00 1.43 6.70
N ALA A 20 -12.55 2.58 7.21
CA ALA A 20 -13.04 3.86 6.79
C ALA A 20 -12.74 3.92 5.30
N MET A 21 -13.79 4.07 4.51
CA MET A 21 -13.77 4.14 3.06
C MET A 21 -12.79 5.24 2.69
N ALA A 22 -11.53 4.87 2.38
CA ALA A 22 -10.48 5.84 2.13
C ALA A 22 -10.70 6.35 0.70
N PRO A 23 -11.19 7.60 0.53
CA PRO A 23 -11.32 8.16 -0.81
C PRO A 23 -9.92 8.30 -1.42
N ARG A 24 -9.79 8.36 -2.75
CA ARG A 24 -8.46 8.60 -3.37
C ARG A 24 -7.75 9.85 -2.85
N VAL A 25 -8.48 10.82 -2.30
CA VAL A 25 -7.90 12.01 -1.64
C VAL A 25 -7.12 11.68 -0.35
N ALA A 26 -7.30 10.48 0.20
CA ALA A 26 -6.50 9.99 1.31
C ALA A 26 -5.11 9.49 0.88
N LEU A 27 -4.86 9.34 -0.43
CA LEU A 27 -3.51 9.12 -0.95
C LEU A 27 -2.62 10.31 -0.57
N GLY A 28 -1.37 10.03 -0.19
CA GLY A 28 -0.39 11.09 0.06
C GLY A 28 -0.25 12.03 -1.15
N PRO A 29 0.23 13.26 -0.95
CA PRO A 29 0.13 14.35 -1.94
C PRO A 29 0.71 13.98 -3.30
N ARG A 30 1.79 13.20 -3.34
CA ARG A 30 2.43 12.76 -4.60
C ARG A 30 1.59 11.72 -5.34
N TRP A 31 1.06 10.74 -4.63
CA TRP A 31 0.15 9.76 -5.21
C TRP A 31 -1.12 10.41 -5.73
N ALA A 32 -1.68 11.37 -4.96
CA ALA A 32 -2.84 12.15 -5.38
C ALA A 32 -2.55 12.95 -6.65
N GLU A 33 -1.37 13.60 -6.75
CA GLU A 33 -0.96 14.34 -7.94
C GLU A 33 -0.89 13.44 -9.18
N VAL A 34 -0.23 12.28 -9.07
CA VAL A 34 -0.14 11.35 -10.21
C VAL A 34 -1.52 10.82 -10.60
N CYS A 35 -2.39 10.56 -9.62
CA CYS A 35 -3.76 10.10 -9.89
C CYS A 35 -4.62 11.15 -10.62
N LYS A 36 -4.24 12.44 -10.66
CA LYS A 36 -4.94 13.45 -11.48
C LYS A 36 -4.85 13.13 -12.98
N ALA A 37 -3.73 12.56 -13.43
CA ALA A 37 -3.54 12.13 -14.81
C ALA A 37 -4.22 10.78 -15.11
N GLY A 38 -4.64 10.06 -14.07
CA GLY A 38 -5.27 8.75 -14.14
C GLY A 38 -4.79 7.84 -13.02
N SER A 39 -5.66 6.99 -12.50
CA SER A 39 -5.34 6.10 -11.38
C SER A 39 -4.93 4.69 -11.80
N ARG A 40 -4.72 4.45 -13.11
CA ARG A 40 -4.25 3.18 -13.68
C ARG A 40 -2.77 3.28 -14.01
N PHE A 41 -2.00 2.37 -13.43
CA PHE A 41 -0.56 2.28 -13.54
C PHE A 41 -0.15 0.99 -14.21
N ARG A 42 0.91 1.04 -15.02
CA ARG A 42 1.57 -0.17 -15.52
C ARG A 42 2.25 -0.89 -14.36
N TRP A 43 1.98 -2.17 -14.22
CA TRP A 43 2.63 -3.03 -13.22
C TRP A 43 3.81 -3.76 -13.84
N ALA A 44 4.97 -3.69 -13.19
CA ALA A 44 6.17 -4.44 -13.56
C ALA A 44 6.66 -5.23 -12.34
N HIS A 45 6.53 -6.56 -12.37
CA HIS A 45 6.90 -7.42 -11.24
C HIS A 45 8.40 -7.34 -10.87
N ASN A 46 9.24 -6.96 -11.82
CA ASN A 46 10.70 -6.79 -11.69
C ASN A 46 11.15 -5.34 -11.94
N GLY A 47 10.23 -4.38 -11.97
CA GLY A 47 10.52 -2.96 -12.21
C GLY A 47 10.90 -2.58 -13.64
N THR A 48 11.15 -3.53 -14.54
CA THR A 48 11.63 -3.24 -15.91
C THR A 48 10.66 -3.66 -17.01
N GLN A 49 9.93 -4.77 -16.83
CA GLN A 49 9.00 -5.25 -17.85
C GLN A 49 7.55 -5.22 -17.33
N GLY A 50 6.75 -4.33 -17.91
CA GLY A 50 5.32 -4.24 -17.61
C GLY A 50 4.60 -5.52 -18.01
N ASN A 51 4.01 -6.23 -17.05
CA ASN A 51 3.28 -7.48 -17.26
C ASN A 51 1.80 -7.40 -16.87
N GLY A 52 1.32 -6.22 -16.51
CA GLY A 52 -0.08 -5.97 -16.19
C GLY A 52 -0.33 -4.51 -15.82
N TYR A 53 -1.42 -4.28 -15.12
CA TYR A 53 -1.81 -2.99 -14.58
C TYR A 53 -2.35 -3.15 -13.16
N VAL A 54 -2.27 -2.05 -12.42
CA VAL A 54 -3.00 -1.83 -11.18
C VAL A 54 -3.74 -0.50 -11.29
N GLU A 55 -4.97 -0.45 -10.82
CA GLU A 55 -5.81 0.74 -10.82
C GLU A 55 -6.32 0.99 -9.42
N LEU A 56 -5.93 2.14 -8.86
CA LEU A 56 -6.40 2.61 -7.56
C LEU A 56 -7.80 3.17 -7.74
N LEU A 57 -8.78 2.44 -7.25
CA LEU A 57 -10.16 2.89 -7.18
C LEU A 57 -10.38 3.65 -5.88
N ASP A 58 -11.50 4.35 -5.78
CA ASP A 58 -11.95 4.89 -4.50
C ASP A 58 -12.22 3.77 -3.49
N ASP A 59 -12.38 4.15 -2.23
CA ASP A 59 -12.74 3.27 -1.11
C ASP A 59 -11.68 2.20 -0.78
N GLY A 60 -10.39 2.49 -1.04
CA GLY A 60 -9.30 1.55 -0.76
C GLY A 60 -9.34 0.29 -1.64
N ARG A 61 -10.06 0.31 -2.77
CA ARG A 61 -10.15 -0.83 -3.69
C ARG A 61 -9.10 -0.76 -4.78
N LEU A 62 -8.57 -1.92 -5.13
CA LEU A 62 -7.62 -2.08 -6.23
C LEU A 62 -8.22 -2.98 -7.31
N GLN A 63 -8.15 -2.54 -8.57
CA GLN A 63 -8.38 -3.42 -9.72
C GLN A 63 -7.05 -3.74 -10.38
N THR A 64 -6.75 -5.02 -10.58
CA THR A 64 -5.53 -5.44 -11.28
C THR A 64 -5.87 -6.27 -12.51
N SER A 65 -4.89 -6.54 -13.37
CA SER A 65 -5.06 -7.46 -14.50
C SER A 65 -5.45 -8.88 -14.10
N TRP A 66 -5.23 -9.26 -12.85
CA TRP A 66 -5.42 -10.64 -12.37
C TRP A 66 -6.64 -10.81 -11.49
N ARG A 67 -6.84 -9.88 -10.54
CA ARG A 67 -7.95 -9.92 -9.58
C ARG A 67 -8.17 -8.58 -8.89
N LEU A 68 -9.28 -8.49 -8.18
CA LEU A 68 -9.52 -7.41 -7.23
C LEU A 68 -8.60 -7.55 -6.00
N GLY A 69 -8.27 -6.40 -5.42
CA GLY A 69 -7.47 -6.25 -4.22
C GLY A 69 -7.89 -5.02 -3.43
N SER A 70 -7.03 -4.61 -2.51
CA SER A 70 -7.18 -3.40 -1.72
C SER A 70 -5.88 -2.60 -1.68
N TRP A 71 -5.97 -1.31 -1.40
CA TRP A 71 -4.82 -0.47 -1.11
C TRP A 71 -5.06 0.34 0.17
N GLN A 72 -3.96 0.69 0.84
CA GLN A 72 -3.96 1.60 1.98
C GLN A 72 -2.67 2.42 2.01
N VAL A 73 -2.74 3.65 2.51
CA VAL A 73 -1.54 4.47 2.72
C VAL A 73 -0.79 3.94 3.93
N HIS A 74 0.54 3.88 3.83
CA HIS A 74 1.38 3.47 4.94
C HIS A 74 1.30 4.52 6.07
N SER A 75 1.04 4.07 7.30
CA SER A 75 0.72 4.95 8.45
C SER A 75 1.80 5.99 8.79
N PHE A 76 3.05 5.75 8.37
CA PHE A 76 4.19 6.59 8.70
C PHE A 76 4.85 7.26 7.50
N ASP A 77 4.45 6.90 6.27
CA ASP A 77 5.09 7.40 5.05
C ASP A 77 4.04 7.63 3.95
N PRO A 78 3.69 8.89 3.64
CA PRO A 78 2.66 9.21 2.65
C PRO A 78 3.07 8.89 1.21
N ASP A 79 4.36 8.66 0.95
CA ASP A 79 4.86 8.28 -0.38
C ASP A 79 4.78 6.76 -0.61
N VAL A 80 4.39 6.01 0.44
CA VAL A 80 4.25 4.56 0.40
C VAL A 80 2.78 4.15 0.48
N VAL A 81 2.39 3.30 -0.46
CA VAL A 81 1.07 2.66 -0.51
C VAL A 81 1.26 1.15 -0.43
N GLU A 82 0.51 0.51 0.45
CA GLU A 82 0.44 -0.94 0.55
C GLU A 82 -0.69 -1.46 -0.34
N MET A 83 -0.34 -2.22 -1.38
CA MET A 83 -1.28 -2.82 -2.32
C MET A 83 -1.38 -4.31 -2.05
N THR A 84 -2.57 -4.80 -1.70
CA THR A 84 -2.82 -6.21 -1.40
C THR A 84 -3.68 -6.85 -2.48
N PHE A 85 -3.15 -7.87 -3.14
CA PHE A 85 -3.90 -8.71 -4.07
C PHE A 85 -3.24 -10.10 -4.14
N GLY A 86 -4.02 -11.15 -4.43
CA GLY A 86 -3.44 -12.49 -4.55
C GLY A 86 -2.89 -13.10 -3.26
N GLY A 87 -3.28 -12.58 -2.10
CA GLY A 87 -2.73 -13.01 -0.82
C GLY A 87 -1.33 -12.46 -0.53
N ILE A 88 -0.86 -11.48 -1.32
CA ILE A 88 0.41 -10.79 -1.13
C ILE A 88 0.13 -9.31 -0.90
N CYS A 89 0.76 -8.73 0.12
CA CYS A 89 0.87 -7.30 0.33
C CYS A 89 2.17 -6.81 -0.33
N HIS A 90 2.06 -5.81 -1.19
CA HIS A 90 3.14 -5.15 -1.89
C HIS A 90 3.32 -3.74 -1.30
N THR A 91 4.50 -3.44 -0.79
CA THR A 91 4.84 -2.10 -0.32
C THR A 91 5.38 -1.29 -1.50
N CYS A 92 4.65 -0.28 -1.95
CA CYS A 92 4.94 0.46 -3.17
C CYS A 92 5.30 1.92 -2.87
N ARG A 93 6.48 2.37 -3.31
CA ARG A 93 6.93 3.77 -3.15
C ARG A 93 6.84 4.52 -4.47
N ILE A 94 6.17 5.68 -4.46
CA ILE A 94 6.12 6.58 -5.61
C ILE A 94 7.48 7.26 -5.85
N GLN A 95 7.84 7.41 -7.12
CA GLN A 95 9.07 8.06 -7.58
C GLN A 95 8.78 9.48 -8.06
N GLU A 96 9.82 10.27 -8.30
CA GLU A 96 9.69 11.64 -8.86
C GLU A 96 9.13 11.66 -10.28
N SER A 97 9.39 10.60 -11.05
CA SER A 97 8.85 10.40 -12.39
C SER A 97 7.33 10.12 -12.44
N GLY A 98 6.68 9.90 -11.30
CA GLY A 98 5.29 9.47 -11.23
C GLY A 98 5.08 7.96 -11.44
N SER A 99 6.14 7.18 -11.69
CA SER A 99 6.10 5.72 -11.55
C SER A 99 6.29 5.31 -10.08
N PHE A 100 6.06 4.05 -9.73
CA PHE A 100 6.40 3.52 -8.41
C PHE A 100 7.26 2.27 -8.51
N ILE A 101 7.95 1.95 -7.41
CA ILE A 101 8.71 0.71 -7.22
C ILE A 101 8.08 -0.13 -6.12
N VAL A 102 8.25 -1.45 -6.17
CA VAL A 102 7.86 -2.35 -5.10
C VAL A 102 9.07 -2.59 -4.20
N GLU A 103 9.05 -2.04 -2.98
CA GLU A 103 10.16 -2.15 -2.02
C GLU A 103 10.15 -3.46 -1.25
N ALA A 104 8.96 -3.99 -0.96
CA ALA A 104 8.79 -5.20 -0.18
C ALA A 104 7.53 -5.97 -0.58
N ARG A 105 7.52 -7.26 -0.24
CA ARG A 105 6.38 -8.15 -0.41
C ARG A 105 6.23 -9.05 0.80
N ALA A 106 5.00 -9.18 1.30
CA ALA A 106 4.69 -10.06 2.42
C ALA A 106 3.45 -10.90 2.11
N SER A 107 3.44 -12.18 2.50
CA SER A 107 2.22 -12.97 2.45
C SER A 107 1.24 -12.47 3.50
N THR A 108 -0.03 -12.30 3.13
CA THR A 108 -1.10 -11.94 4.07
C THR A 108 -1.48 -13.09 4.99
N SER A 109 -1.01 -14.32 4.71
CA SER A 109 -1.27 -15.51 5.53
C SER A 109 -0.36 -15.65 6.77
N GLY A 110 0.33 -14.59 7.19
CA GLY A 110 1.21 -14.60 8.38
C GLY A 110 2.53 -15.36 8.19
N ARG A 111 2.81 -15.91 7.00
CA ARG A 111 4.11 -16.49 6.67
C ARG A 111 4.99 -15.39 6.06
N ALA A 112 5.90 -14.83 6.84
CA ALA A 112 6.83 -13.79 6.40
C ALA A 112 7.54 -14.20 5.09
N VAL A 113 7.34 -13.42 4.03
CA VAL A 113 8.03 -13.61 2.75
C VAL A 113 9.23 -12.66 2.73
N ARG A 114 10.40 -13.21 2.40
CA ARG A 114 11.68 -12.49 2.38
C ARG A 114 11.63 -11.25 1.50
N GLN A 115 12.17 -10.17 2.04
CA GLN A 115 12.58 -8.94 1.37
C GLN A 115 13.47 -9.29 0.16
N VAL A 116 13.15 -8.77 -1.02
CA VAL A 116 14.04 -8.89 -2.19
C VAL A 116 14.84 -7.60 -2.25
N ALA A 117 16.10 -7.66 -1.81
CA ALA A 117 17.03 -6.57 -2.03
C ALA A 117 17.33 -6.45 -3.53
N SER A 118 17.01 -5.31 -4.13
CA SER A 118 17.55 -4.92 -5.43
C SER A 118 19.07 -4.72 -5.29
N ARG A 119 19.83 -5.42 -6.12
CA ARG A 119 21.27 -5.21 -6.30
C ARG A 119 21.53 -4.00 -7.19
#